data_AF-A0A2N6FLH1-F1
#
_entry.id   AF-A0A2N6FLH1-F1
#
_cell.length_a   1.000
_cell.length_b   1.000
_cell.length_c   1.000
_cell.angle_alpha   90.00
_cell.angle_beta   90.00
_cell.angle_gamma   90.00
#
_symmetry.space_group_name_H-M   'P 1'
#
loop_
_entity.id
_entity.type
_entity.pdbx_description
1 polymer ?
#
loop_
_entity_poly.entity_id
_entity_poly.type
_entity_poly.pdbx_seq_one_letter_code
_entity_poly.pdbx_strand_id
1 'polypeptide(L)' 'MKRIDIPILKQLPYPVLIVASLTLGMAPFSPQPHLIEKLLLLKSWMLVKPLDIFDLVLHATPIILLLLKFFCEGIPRKT' A
#
# COMPACT_ATOMS: atom_id res chain seq x y z
N MET A 1 -23.31 -2.12 8.46
CA MET A 1 -21.83 -2.19 8.39
C MET A 1 -21.29 -0.98 9.14
N LYS A 2 -20.75 -1.16 10.36
CA LYS A 2 -20.19 -0.05 11.15
C LYS A 2 -18.96 0.49 10.39
N ARG A 3 -19.00 1.76 9.99
CA ARG A 3 -17.79 2.45 9.52
C ARG A 3 -16.88 2.61 10.73
N ILE A 4 -15.66 2.10 10.64
CA ILE A 4 -14.64 2.38 11.64
C ILE A 4 -14.08 3.77 11.28
N ASP A 5 -14.30 4.74 12.17
CA ASP A 5 -13.87 6.12 11.96
C ASP A 5 -12.40 6.27 12.33
N ILE A 6 -11.51 6.16 11.34
CA ILE A 6 -10.07 6.42 11.52
C ILE A 6 -9.77 7.84 11.03
N PRO A 7 -9.48 8.81 11.92
CA PRO A 7 -9.36 10.23 11.55
C PRO A 7 -8.31 10.51 10.49
N ILE A 8 -7.18 9.78 10.52
CA ILE A 8 -6.08 9.96 9.57
C ILE A 8 -6.47 9.53 8.15
N LEU A 9 -7.30 8.49 8.01
CA LEU A 9 -7.73 8.01 6.70
C LEU A 9 -8.64 9.02 6.01
N LYS A 10 -9.52 9.69 6.76
CA LYS A 10 -10.43 10.72 6.23
C LYS A 10 -9.68 11.90 5.59
N GLN A 11 -8.55 12.28 6.17
CA GLN A 11 -7.73 13.41 5.69
C GLN A 11 -6.94 13.07 4.43
N LEU A 12 -6.71 11.78 4.14
CA LEU A 12 -6.00 11.33 2.95
C LEU A 12 -6.97 11.24 1.76
N PRO A 13 -6.82 12.07 0.70
CA PRO A 13 -7.70 12.01 -0.45
C PRO A 13 -7.41 10.77 -1.31
N TYR A 14 -8.47 10.13 -1.81
CA TYR A 14 -8.36 8.93 -2.66
C TYR A 14 -7.42 9.12 -3.86
N PRO A 15 -7.45 10.23 -4.61
CA PRO A 15 -6.53 10.44 -5.73
C PRO A 15 -5.05 10.31 -5.33
N VAL A 16 -4.66 10.83 -4.16
CA VAL A 16 -3.28 10.74 -3.67
C VAL A 16 -2.92 9.30 -3.35
N LEU A 17 -3.80 8.56 -2.65
CA LEU A 17 -3.56 7.16 -2.35
C LEU A 17 -3.52 6.28 -3.61
N ILE A 18 -4.36 6.56 -4.60
CA ILE A 18 -4.37 5.86 -5.89
C ILE A 18 -3.06 6.13 -6.63
N VAL A 19 -2.66 7.39 -6.80
CA VAL A 19 -1.41 7.74 -7.50
C VAL A 19 -0.21 7.16 -6.76
N ALA A 20 -0.15 7.26 -5.43
CA ALA A 20 0.92 6.69 -4.63
C ALA A 20 0.97 5.15 -4.72
N SER A 21 -0.18 4.48 -4.76
CA SER A 21 -0.22 3.01 -4.91
C SER A 21 0.23 2.58 -6.29
N LEU A 22 -0.19 3.30 -7.33
CA LEU A 22 0.19 3.01 -8.71
C LEU A 22 1.68 3.31 -8.95
N THR A 23 2.21 4.40 -8.41
CA THR A 23 3.61 4.80 -8.64
C THR A 23 4.54 4.12 -7.66
N LEU A 24 4.46 4.45 -6.37
CA LEU A 24 5.36 3.95 -5.34
C LEU A 24 5.07 2.48 -4.98
N GLY A 25 3.80 2.09 -4.92
CA GLY A 25 3.45 0.72 -4.52
C GLY A 25 3.81 -0.35 -5.55
N MET A 26 3.77 0.00 -6.84
CA MET A 26 4.04 -0.93 -7.94
C MET A 26 5.41 -0.72 -8.60
N ALA A 27 6.16 0.31 -8.22
CA ALA A 27 7.51 0.52 -8.73
C ALA A 27 8.48 -0.57 -8.24
N PRO A 28 9.54 -0.83 -9.02
CA PRO A 28 9.66 -0.62 -10.46
C PRO A 28 8.80 -1.63 -11.24
N PHE A 29 8.21 -1.22 -12.36
CA PHE A 29 7.32 -2.10 -13.14
C PHE A 29 8.04 -3.17 -13.97
N SER A 30 9.37 -3.06 -14.12
CA SER A 30 10.21 -4.00 -14.89
C SER A 30 11.58 -4.13 -14.23
N PRO A 31 12.20 -5.33 -14.17
CA PRO A 31 11.70 -6.62 -14.68
C PRO A 31 10.62 -7.27 -13.79
N GLN A 32 10.59 -6.96 -12.49
CA GLN A 32 9.57 -7.43 -11.54
C GLN A 32 9.34 -6.36 -10.44
N PRO A 33 8.10 -6.11 -9.99
CA PRO A 33 7.82 -5.20 -8.89
C PRO A 33 8.59 -5.57 -7.61
N HIS A 34 9.20 -4.56 -6.97
CA HIS A 34 9.96 -4.75 -5.72
C HIS A 34 9.11 -5.43 -4.65
N LEU A 35 7.82 -5.06 -4.56
CA LEU A 35 6.91 -5.66 -3.60
C LEU A 35 6.84 -7.19 -3.76
N ILE A 36 6.77 -7.70 -5.00
CA ILE A 36 6.69 -9.15 -5.25
C ILE A 36 8.02 -9.83 -4.92
N GLU A 37 9.14 -9.24 -5.32
CA GLU A 37 10.48 -9.73 -4.97
C GLU A 37 10.64 -9.86 -3.45
N LYS A 38 10.31 -8.80 -2.70
CA LYS A 38 10.44 -8.82 -1.23
C LYS A 38 9.46 -9.78 -0.57
N LEU A 39 8.25 -9.96 -1.10
CA LEU A 39 7.32 -10.99 -0.61
C LEU A 39 7.86 -12.42 -0.81
N LEU A 40 8.56 -12.69 -1.92
CA LEU A 40 9.22 -13.98 -2.15
C LEU A 40 10.42 -14.19 -1.19
N LEU A 41 11.19 -13.12 -0.93
CA LEU A 41 12.26 -13.15 0.08
C LEU A 41 11.72 -13.37 1.50
N LEU A 42 10.57 -12.75 1.82
CA LEU A 42 9.87 -12.96 3.09
C LEU A 42 9.40 -14.42 3.23
N LYS A 43 8.81 -14.97 2.16
CA LYS A 43 8.35 -16.39 2.13
C LYS A 43 9.50 -17.39 2.28
N SER A 44 10.67 -17.06 1.76
CA SER A 44 11.88 -17.89 1.85
C SER A 44 12.70 -17.66 3.11
N TRP A 45 12.23 -16.83 4.04
CA TRP A 45 12.96 -16.43 5.27
C TRP A 45 14.33 -15.78 5.00
N MET A 46 14.55 -15.25 3.79
CA MET A 46 15.80 -14.61 3.39
C MET A 46 15.75 -13.07 3.45
N LEU A 47 14.65 -12.50 3.95
CA LEU A 47 14.48 -11.05 4.12
C LEU A 47 15.22 -10.54 5.38
N VAL A 48 16.55 -10.64 5.38
CA VAL A 48 17.40 -10.26 6.53
C VAL A 48 18.06 -8.89 6.39
N LYS A 49 18.12 -8.34 5.17
CA LYS A 49 18.73 -7.02 4.97
C LYS A 49 17.74 -5.93 5.39
N PRO A 50 18.16 -4.96 6.23
CA PRO A 50 17.29 -3.86 6.65
C PRO A 50 16.69 -3.07 5.48
N LEU A 51 17.45 -2.91 4.39
CA LEU A 51 16.99 -2.22 3.19
C LEU A 51 15.84 -2.97 2.49
N ASP A 52 15.88 -4.31 2.47
CA ASP A 52 14.81 -5.10 1.87
C ASP A 52 13.51 -5.01 2.68
N ILE A 53 13.62 -4.89 4.00
CA ILE A 53 12.48 -4.67 4.90
C ILE A 53 11.91 -3.27 4.70
N PHE A 54 12.79 -2.25 4.61
CA PHE A 54 12.40 -0.89 4.32
C PHE A 54 11.67 -0.80 2.97
N ASP A 55 12.21 -1.43 1.93
CA ASP A 55 11.58 -1.48 0.61
C ASP A 55 10.20 -2.15 0.68
N LEU A 56 10.07 -3.29 1.36
CA LEU A 56 8.78 -3.95 1.54
C LEU A 56 7.75 -3.01 2.19
N VAL A 57 8.13 -2.36 3.29
CA VAL A 57 7.25 -1.44 4.03
C VAL A 57 6.89 -0.23 3.17
N LEU A 58 7.88 0.38 2.50
CA LEU A 58 7.67 1.56 1.67
C LEU A 58 6.67 1.30 0.54
N HIS A 59 6.80 0.17 -0.15
CA HIS A 59 5.92 -0.18 -1.27
C HIS A 59 4.55 -0.71 -0.81
N ALA A 60 4.50 -1.43 0.32
CA ALA A 60 3.24 -1.96 0.85
C ALA A 60 2.36 -0.85 1.47
N THR A 61 2.96 0.16 2.09
CA THR A 61 2.25 1.23 2.80
C THR A 61 1.14 1.90 1.97
N PRO A 62 1.39 2.44 0.76
CA PRO A 62 0.34 3.10 -0.01
C PRO A 62 -0.81 2.15 -0.38
N ILE A 63 -0.50 0.89 -0.71
CA ILE A 63 -1.50 -0.13 -1.07
C ILE A 63 -2.37 -0.48 0.15
N ILE A 64 -1.76 -0.73 1.30
CA ILE A 64 -2.48 -1.06 2.54
C ILE A 64 -3.38 0.11 2.95
N LEU A 65 -2.88 1.36 2.90
CA LEU A 65 -3.69 2.54 3.22
C LEU A 65 -4.88 2.71 2.28
N LEU A 66 -4.68 2.50 0.98
CA LEU A 66 -5.77 2.55 -0.01
C LEU A 66 -6.84 1.49 0.27
N LEU A 67 -6.43 0.25 0.55
CA LEU A 67 -7.35 -0.84 0.91
C LEU A 67 -8.10 -0.54 2.22
N LEU A 68 -7.39 -0.11 3.27
CA LEU A 68 -8.01 0.24 4.55
C LEU A 68 -9.04 1.35 4.39
N LYS A 69 -8.71 2.42 3.65
CA LYS A 69 -9.65 3.52 3.38
C LYS A 69 -10.87 3.00 2.60
N PHE A 70 -10.65 2.17 1.58
CA PHE A 70 -11.73 1.54 0.82
C PHE A 70 -12.67 0.71 1.69
N PHE A 71 -12.15 -0.14 2.59
CA PHE A 71 -12.99 -0.96 3.48
C PHE A 71 -13.69 -0.15 4.58
N CYS A 72 -13.06 0.92 5.11
CA CYS A 72 -13.63 1.72 6.19
C CYS A 72 -14.66 2.76 5.69
N GLU A 73 -14.39 3.40 4.55
CA GLU A 73 -15.19 4.54 4.06
C GLU A 73 -15.99 4.23 2.78
N GLY A 74 -15.60 3.21 2.02
CA GLY A 74 -16.14 2.96 0.69
C GLY A 74 -15.80 4.07 -0.31
N ILE A 75 -16.06 3.84 -1.60
CA ILE A 75 -15.80 4.85 -2.64
C ILE A 75 -16.64 6.11 -2.34
N PRO A 76 -16.03 7.31 -2.33
CA PRO A 76 -16.75 8.56 -2.13
C PRO A 76 -17.65 8.76 -3.33
N ARG A 77 -18.97 8.69 -3.11
CA ARG A 77 -19.95 9.07 -4.12
C ARG A 77 -19.94 10.59 -4.19
N LYS A 78 -19.55 11.15 -5.34
CA LYS A 78 -19.88 12.55 -5.66
C LYS A 78 -21.41 12.59 -5.79
N THR A 79 -22.09 13.11 -4.77
CA THR A 79 -23.47 13.59 -4.87
C THR A 79 -23.51 14.86 -5.69
#